data_AF-X4QZW9-F1
#
_entry.id   AF-X4QZW9-F1
#
_cell.length_a   1.000
_cell.length_b   1.000
_cell.length_c   1.000
_cell.angle_alpha   90.00
_cell.angle_beta   90.00
_cell.angle_gamma   90.00
#
_symmetry.space_group_name_H-M   'P 1'
#
loop_
_entity.id
_entity.type
_entity.pdbx_description
1 polymer ?
#
loop_
_entity_poly.entity_id
_entity_poly.type
_entity_poly.pdbx_seq_one_letter_code
_entity_poly.pdbx_strand_id
1 'polypeptide(L)' 'MGRGRQRAKQRKVARNLKYFSPETDYEALERELTGGAEPKDEPDDYESWDKYDPESYEIPPATDEWDEDDWAPKR' A
#
# COMPACT_ATOMS: atom_id res chain seq x y z
N MET A 1 -10.67 21.67 31.85
CA MET A 1 -11.67 20.65 31.45
C MET A 1 -11.66 20.51 29.93
N GLY A 2 -11.25 19.38 29.34
CA GLY A 2 -11.41 19.20 27.88
C GLY A 2 -10.55 18.13 27.21
N ARG A 3 -9.32 17.88 27.69
CA ARG A 3 -8.40 16.94 27.03
C ARG A 3 -8.87 15.47 27.07
N GLY A 4 -9.48 15.03 28.17
CA GLY A 4 -9.97 13.65 28.31
C GLY A 4 -11.07 13.28 27.31
N ARG A 5 -11.98 14.23 27.02
CA ARG A 5 -13.05 14.03 26.03
C ARG A 5 -12.50 13.98 24.60
N GLN A 6 -11.52 14.83 24.29
CA GLN A 6 -10.82 14.82 22.99
C GLN A 6 -10.08 13.50 22.78
N ARG A 7 -9.33 13.01 23.78
CA ARG A 7 -8.63 11.71 23.71
C ARG A 7 -9.61 10.55 23.54
N ALA A 8 -10.73 10.56 24.25
CA ALA A 8 -11.76 9.53 24.09
C ALA A 8 -12.37 9.54 22.67
N LYS A 9 -12.67 10.72 22.11
CA LYS A 9 -13.15 10.87 20.73
C LYS A 9 -12.10 10.38 19.71
N GLN A 10 -10.85 10.78 19.85
CA GLN A 10 -9.76 10.35 18.98
C GLN A 10 -9.55 8.83 19.03
N ARG A 11 -9.58 8.22 20.22
CA ARG A 11 -9.46 6.77 20.37
C ARG A 11 -10.61 6.02 19.68
N LYS A 12 -11.84 6.56 19.76
CA LYS A 12 -12.99 6.00 19.05
C LYS A 12 -12.81 6.09 17.53
N VAL A 13 -12.39 7.24 17.03
CA VAL A 13 -12.10 7.45 15.59
C VAL A 13 -10.99 6.53 15.11
N ALA A 14 -9.89 6.44 15.85
CA ALA A 14 -8.77 5.58 15.49
C ALA A 14 -9.16 4.09 15.48
N ARG A 15 -9.98 3.64 16.44
CA ARG A 15 -10.50 2.27 16.43
C ARG A 15 -11.41 2.03 15.23
N ASN A 16 -12.30 2.97 14.93
CA ASN A 16 -13.15 2.87 13.76
C ASN A 16 -12.28 2.77 12.51
N LEU A 17 -11.28 3.64 12.33
CA LEU A 17 -10.36 3.60 11.19
C LEU A 17 -9.56 2.29 11.10
N LYS A 18 -9.04 1.79 12.23
CA LYS A 18 -8.24 0.56 12.28
C LYS A 18 -9.03 -0.69 11.90
N TYR A 19 -10.29 -0.74 12.30
CA TYR A 19 -11.16 -1.91 12.09
C TYR A 19 -12.28 -1.61 11.08
N PHE A 20 -12.14 -0.54 10.29
CA PHE A 20 -13.08 -0.24 9.21
C PHE A 20 -12.73 -1.15 8.04
N SER A 21 -13.60 -2.11 7.79
CA SER A 21 -13.65 -2.79 6.50
C SER A 21 -14.70 -2.07 5.67
N PRO A 22 -14.35 -1.43 4.54
CA PRO A 22 -15.35 -0.93 3.62
C PRO A 22 -16.20 -2.10 3.12
N GLU A 23 -17.49 -1.85 2.92
CA GLU A 23 -18.35 -2.78 2.18
C GLU A 23 -18.00 -2.65 0.69
N THR A 24 -17.72 -3.79 0.05
CA THR A 24 -17.44 -3.85 -1.38
C THR A 24 -18.74 -4.07 -2.13
N ASP A 25 -19.06 -3.19 -3.09
CA ASP A 25 -20.17 -3.38 -4.01
C ASP A 25 -19.80 -4.44 -5.06
N TYR A 26 -20.30 -5.66 -4.86
CA TYR A 26 -20.01 -6.79 -5.76
C TYR A 26 -20.69 -6.63 -7.13
N GLU A 27 -21.85 -5.98 -7.20
CA GLU A 27 -22.56 -5.79 -8.48
C GLU A 27 -21.79 -4.83 -9.40
N ALA A 28 -21.22 -3.77 -8.82
CA ALA A 28 -20.35 -2.85 -9.55
C ALA A 28 -19.08 -3.55 -10.07
N LEU A 29 -18.47 -4.41 -9.24
CA LEU A 29 -17.28 -5.18 -9.61
C LEU A 29 -17.56 -6.17 -10.75
N GLU A 30 -18.66 -6.91 -10.67
CA GLU A 30 -19.07 -7.85 -11.72
C GLU A 30 -19.30 -7.14 -13.05
N ARG A 31 -19.92 -5.95 -13.02
CA ARG A 31 -20.13 -5.14 -14.24
C ARG A 31 -18.82 -4.65 -14.85
N GLU A 32 -17.81 -4.30 -14.04
CA GLU A 32 -16.49 -3.91 -14.54
C GLU A 32 -15.75 -5.09 -15.17
N LEU A 33 -15.76 -6.25 -14.50
CA LEU A 33 -15.14 -7.48 -14.99
C LEU A 33 -15.79 -7.98 -16.30
N THR A 34 -17.12 -7.89 -16.40
CA THR A 34 -17.85 -8.34 -17.59
C THR A 34 -17.85 -7.29 -18.70
N GLY A 35 -17.83 -6.01 -18.37
CA GLY A 35 -17.82 -4.88 -19.32
C GLY A 35 -16.44 -4.50 -19.86
N GLY A 36 -15.36 -5.00 -19.25
CA GLY A 36 -13.97 -4.80 -19.69
C GLY A 36 -13.46 -5.81 -20.72
N ALA A 37 -14.29 -6.78 -21.12
CA ALA A 37 -13.92 -7.81 -22.11
C ALA A 37 -14.08 -7.36 -23.57
N GLU A 38 -14.28 -6.06 -23.84
CA GLU A 38 -13.94 -5.55 -25.18
C GLU A 38 -12.42 -5.56 -25.30
N PRO A 39 -11.86 -6.12 -26.38
CA PRO A 39 -10.42 -6.12 -26.60
C PRO A 39 -9.98 -4.67 -26.79
N LYS A 40 -9.60 -4.01 -25.70
CA LYS A 40 -8.67 -2.91 -25.81
C LYS A 40 -7.37 -3.54 -26.25
N ASP A 41 -6.88 -3.11 -27.41
CA ASP A 41 -5.51 -3.31 -27.86
C ASP A 41 -4.55 -2.62 -26.86
N GLU A 42 -4.53 -3.07 -25.60
CA GLU A 42 -3.46 -2.76 -24.67
C GLU A 42 -2.27 -3.63 -25.11
N PRO A 43 -1.09 -3.02 -25.34
CA PRO A 43 0.10 -3.80 -25.64
C PRO A 43 0.32 -4.79 -24.49
N ASP A 44 0.61 -6.03 -24.87
CA ASP A 44 0.86 -7.14 -23.98
C ASP A 44 2.05 -6.84 -23.05
N ASP A 45 1.78 -6.18 -21.92
CA ASP A 45 2.78 -5.84 -20.89
C ASP A 45 3.41 -7.10 -20.25
N TYR A 46 2.97 -8.30 -20.63
CA TYR A 46 3.62 -9.57 -20.27
C TYR A 46 5.06 -9.66 -20.78
N GLU A 47 5.42 -9.04 -21.92
CA GLU A 47 6.82 -9.00 -22.38
C GLU A 47 7.75 -8.27 -21.38
N SER A 48 7.21 -7.34 -20.59
CA SER A 48 7.99 -6.62 -19.58
C SER A 48 8.38 -7.49 -18.39
N TRP A 49 7.60 -8.53 -18.09
CA TRP A 49 7.89 -9.46 -16.99
C TRP A 49 9.00 -10.45 -17.34
N ASP A 50 9.05 -10.92 -18.59
CA ASP A 50 10.10 -11.82 -19.07
C ASP A 50 11.48 -11.15 -19.12
N LYS A 51 11.53 -9.81 -19.16
CA LYS A 51 12.76 -9.03 -19.11
C LYS A 51 13.29 -8.80 -17.69
N TYR A 52 12.57 -9.22 -16.65
CA TYR A 52 13.03 -9.08 -15.27
C TYR A 52 14.16 -10.08 -14.98
N ASP A 53 15.40 -9.62 -15.13
CA ASP A 53 16.59 -10.37 -14.75
C ASP A 53 16.92 -10.11 -13.26
N PRO A 54 16.68 -11.07 -12.34
CA PRO A 54 16.99 -10.89 -10.92
C PRO A 54 18.49 -10.76 -10.66
N GLU A 55 19.36 -11.21 -11.58
CA GLU A 55 20.82 -11.07 -11.47
C GLU A 55 21.30 -9.66 -11.84
N SER A 56 20.48 -8.85 -12.52
CA SER A 56 20.81 -7.46 -12.86
C SER A 56 20.77 -6.51 -11.64
N TYR A 57 20.17 -6.94 -10.53
CA TYR A 57 20.18 -6.19 -9.28
C TYR A 57 21.41 -6.59 -8.47
N GLU A 58 22.47 -5.79 -8.54
CA GLU A 58 23.55 -5.83 -7.55
C GLU A 58 22.97 -5.40 -6.19
N ILE A 59 22.65 -6.38 -5.35
CA ILE A 59 22.31 -6.13 -3.96
C ILE A 59 23.62 -5.71 -3.28
N PRO A 60 23.79 -4.45 -2.87
CA PRO A 60 24.98 -4.06 -2.13
C PRO A 60 25.10 -4.96 -0.90
N PRO A 61 26.32 -5.37 -0.51
CA PRO A 61 26.49 -6.13 0.71
C PRO A 61 25.80 -5.39 1.84
N ALA A 62 25.12 -6.12 2.73
CA ALA A 62 24.54 -5.55 3.93
C ALA A 62 25.68 -4.96 4.78
N THR A 63 26.07 -3.73 4.47
CA THR A 63 26.89 -2.90 5.33
C THR A 63 25.98 -2.49 6.47
N ASP A 64 26.43 -2.72 7.70
CA ASP A 64 25.83 -2.16 8.93
C ASP A 64 26.05 -0.63 9.01
N GLU A 65 26.01 0.04 7.86
CA GLU A 65 26.13 1.49 7.64
C GLU A 65 24.74 2.04 7.29
N TRP A 66 23.69 1.45 7.87
CA TRP A 66 22.43 2.14 8.02
C TRP A 66 22.61 3.11 9.17
N ASP A 67 22.86 4.38 8.84
CA ASP A 67 23.09 5.48 9.77
C ASP A 67 22.10 5.43 10.94
N GLU A 68 22.55 4.87 12.06
CA GLU A 68 21.85 4.93 13.35
C GLU A 68 21.56 6.40 13.76
N ASP A 69 22.31 7.34 13.18
CA ASP A 69 22.21 8.79 13.35
C ASP A 69 21.00 9.44 12.65
N ASP A 70 20.42 8.85 11.60
CA ASP A 70 19.28 9.45 10.88
C ASP A 70 17.95 9.25 11.62
N TRP A 71 17.84 8.15 12.38
CA TRP A 71 16.68 7.84 13.22
C TRP A 71 16.88 8.22 14.70
N ALA A 72 18.12 8.52 15.10
CA ALA A 72 18.40 8.96 16.46
C ALA A 72 17.68 10.29 16.76
N PRO A 73 16.82 10.36 17.79
CA PRO A 73 16.25 11.62 18.21
C PRO A 73 17.38 12.54 18.66
N LYS A 74 17.60 13.66 17.95
CA LYS A 74 18.59 14.67 18.33
C LYS A 74 18.28 15.14 19.76
N ARG A 75 19.23 14.91 20.66
CA ARG A 75 19.17 15.26 22.08
C ARG A 75 19.35 16.77 22.29
#